data_AF-A0A3N5GNL9-F1
#
_entry.id   AF-A0A3N5GNL9-F1
#
_cell.length_a   1.000
_cell.length_b   1.000
_cell.length_c   1.000
_cell.angle_alpha   90.00
_cell.angle_beta   90.00
_cell.angle_gamma   90.00
#
_symmetry.space_group_name_H-M   'P 1'
#
loop_
_entity.id
_entity.type
_entity.pdbx_description
1 polymer ?
#
loop_
_entity_poly.entity_id
_entity_poly.type
_entity_poly.pdbx_seq_one_letter_code
_entity_poly.pdbx_strand_id
1 'polypeptide(L)'
;MSDELKDFLEGVTPQDETWWWLSFCDSSQSTGQHLLGVALVRGTCHADAVSRAWQLGCNPGGECMGHPVPIDMGDPPEAMRNKLVADKAEIERLTEEWTGDGCMTAGEAEVAGLL
;
A
#
# COMPACT_ATOMS: atom_id res chain seq x y z
N MET A 1 24.02 16.71 -28.89
CA MET A 1 23.73 15.88 -27.70
C MET A 1 24.40 14.55 -27.94
N SER A 2 25.46 14.24 -27.17
CA SER A 2 26.23 13.01 -27.34
C SER A 2 25.43 11.81 -26.86
N ASP A 3 25.66 10.65 -27.47
CA ASP A 3 25.02 9.37 -27.10
C ASP A 3 25.36 8.95 -25.65
N GLU A 4 26.44 9.48 -25.06
CA GLU A 4 26.77 9.33 -23.64
C GLU A 4 25.70 9.90 -22.68
N LEU A 5 24.96 10.93 -23.12
CA LEU A 5 23.85 11.49 -22.33
C LEU A 5 22.57 10.65 -22.48
N LYS A 6 22.47 9.84 -23.55
CA LYS A 6 21.40 8.85 -23.69
C LYS A 6 21.69 7.64 -22.83
N ASP A 7 22.92 7.11 -22.82
CA ASP A 7 23.31 6.01 -21.93
C ASP A 7 23.13 6.36 -20.44
N PHE A 8 23.39 7.62 -20.05
CA PHE A 8 23.14 8.07 -18.67
C PHE A 8 21.65 8.11 -18.31
N LEU A 9 20.76 8.25 -19.29
CA LEU A 9 19.30 8.25 -19.10
C LEU A 9 18.63 6.90 -19.43
N GLU A 10 19.28 6.05 -20.22
CA GLU A 10 18.85 4.71 -20.61
C GLU A 10 19.13 3.66 -19.52
N GLY A 11 19.87 4.03 -18.46
CA GLY A 11 20.13 3.22 -17.26
C GLY A 11 19.15 3.43 -16.10
N VAL A 12 18.17 4.33 -16.22
CA VAL A 12 17.06 4.38 -15.24
C VAL A 12 16.06 3.32 -15.67
N THR A 13 16.33 2.06 -15.30
CA THR A 13 15.28 1.05 -15.29
C THR A 13 14.11 1.61 -14.48
N PRO A 14 12.84 1.50 -14.93
CA PRO A 14 11.72 1.68 -14.02
C PRO A 14 12.06 0.85 -12.79
N GLN A 15 12.16 1.47 -11.62
CA GLN A 15 12.27 0.69 -10.38
C GLN A 15 11.07 -0.26 -10.43
N ASP A 16 11.30 -1.57 -10.46
CA ASP A 16 10.23 -2.55 -10.69
C ASP A 16 9.06 -2.23 -9.77
N GLU A 17 7.87 -1.99 -10.34
CA GLU A 17 6.71 -1.62 -9.53
C GLU A 17 6.43 -2.76 -8.54
N THR A 18 6.33 -2.46 -7.25
CA THR A 18 5.87 -3.41 -6.23
C THR A 18 4.49 -3.01 -5.72
N TRP A 19 3.80 -3.92 -5.03
CA TRP A 19 2.59 -3.57 -4.30
C TRP A 19 2.96 -2.71 -3.09
N TRP A 20 2.15 -1.69 -2.82
CA TRP A 20 2.24 -0.82 -1.67
C TRP A 20 0.95 -0.94 -0.88
N TRP A 21 1.08 -1.26 0.41
CA TRP A 21 0.00 -1.11 1.37
C TRP A 21 -0.05 0.35 1.80
N LEU A 22 -1.22 0.98 1.68
CA LEU A 22 -1.47 2.34 2.15
C LEU A 22 -2.58 2.33 3.18
N SER A 23 -2.31 2.81 4.39
CA SER A 23 -3.29 3.04 5.45
C SER A 23 -3.63 4.52 5.52
N PHE A 24 -4.93 4.85 5.55
CA PHE A 24 -5.42 6.22 5.62
C PHE A 24 -6.10 6.47 6.95
N CYS A 25 -5.78 7.59 7.59
CA CYS A 25 -6.40 7.96 8.86
C CYS A 25 -6.79 9.43 8.94
N ASP A 26 -7.77 9.71 9.79
CA ASP A 26 -8.24 11.04 10.14
C ASP A 26 -8.12 11.24 11.66
N SER A 27 -7.07 11.95 12.05
CA SER A 27 -6.76 12.28 13.45
C SER A 27 -7.75 13.25 14.10
N SER A 28 -8.69 13.82 13.33
CA SER A 28 -9.79 14.62 13.87
C SER A 28 -10.98 13.80 14.36
N GLN A 29 -11.05 12.50 14.03
CA GLN A 29 -12.12 11.61 14.49
C GLN A 29 -11.91 11.14 15.93
N SER A 30 -12.95 10.58 16.54
CA SER A 30 -12.84 10.01 17.89
C SER A 30 -11.98 8.75 17.90
N THR A 31 -11.31 8.47 19.02
CA THR A 31 -10.51 7.26 19.24
C THR A 31 -11.27 6.00 18.85
N GLY A 32 -10.67 5.16 18.00
CA GLY A 32 -11.29 3.97 17.42
C GLY A 32 -12.00 4.18 16.07
N GLN A 33 -12.13 5.43 15.60
CA GLN A 33 -12.68 5.79 14.28
C GLN A 33 -11.65 6.52 13.39
N HIS A 34 -10.37 6.51 13.77
CA HIS A 34 -9.34 7.22 13.02
C HIS A 34 -9.05 6.54 11.68
N LEU A 35 -9.24 5.23 11.54
CA LEU A 35 -8.94 4.51 10.30
C LEU A 35 -10.03 4.79 9.26
N LEU A 36 -9.64 5.41 8.14
CA LEU A 36 -10.50 5.63 6.97
C LEU A 36 -10.51 4.40 6.04
N GLY A 37 -9.44 3.60 6.07
CA GLY A 37 -9.32 2.36 5.34
C GLY A 37 -7.92 2.11 4.80
N VAL A 38 -7.81 1.06 4.00
CA VAL A 38 -6.56 0.59 3.39
C VAL A 38 -6.73 0.45 1.88
N ALA A 39 -5.67 0.72 1.12
CA ALA A 39 -5.59 0.37 -0.29
C ALA A 39 -4.26 -0.32 -0.63
N LEU A 40 -4.30 -1.28 -1.55
CA LEU A 40 -3.12 -1.90 -2.13
C LEU A 40 -2.97 -1.48 -3.59
N VAL A 41 -1.91 -0.74 -3.91
CA VAL A 41 -1.66 -0.20 -5.27
C VAL A 41 -0.24 -0.51 -5.72
N ARG A 42 -0.01 -0.62 -7.03
CA ARG A 42 1.36 -0.74 -7.55
C ARG A 42 2.08 0.62 -7.47
N GLY A 43 3.38 0.62 -7.22
CA GLY A 43 4.17 1.86 -7.23
C GLY A 43 5.66 1.59 -7.16
N THR A 44 6.43 2.52 -7.71
CA THR A 44 7.90 2.52 -7.67
C THR A 44 8.43 3.04 -6.32
N CYS A 45 7.67 3.91 -5.66
CA CYS A 45 7.98 4.47 -4.35
C CYS A 45 6.70 4.90 -3.62
N HIS A 46 6.80 5.29 -2.35
CA HIS A 46 5.65 5.71 -1.54
C HIS A 46 4.86 6.86 -2.19
N ALA A 47 5.55 7.91 -2.67
CA ALA A 47 4.90 9.06 -3.27
C ALA A 47 4.13 8.71 -4.57
N ASP A 48 4.69 7.80 -5.36
CA ASP A 48 4.07 7.27 -6.57
C ASP A 48 2.83 6.42 -6.23
N ALA A 49 2.93 5.54 -5.24
CA ALA A 49 1.80 4.75 -4.75
C ALA A 49 0.64 5.66 -4.26
N VAL A 50 0.94 6.68 -3.44
CA VAL A 50 -0.07 7.64 -2.97
C VAL A 50 -0.70 8.40 -4.15
N SER A 51 0.10 8.83 -5.12
CA SER A 51 -0.37 9.52 -6.32
C SER A 51 -1.28 8.63 -7.16
N ARG A 52 -0.93 7.35 -7.31
CA ARG A 52 -1.75 6.37 -8.02
C ARG A 52 -3.06 6.07 -7.28
N ALA A 53 -3.04 5.97 -5.95
CA ALA A 53 -4.25 5.80 -5.16
C ALA A 53 -5.24 6.97 -5.33
N TRP A 54 -4.72 8.21 -5.41
CA TRP A 54 -5.53 9.38 -5.77
C TRP A 54 -6.15 9.26 -7.17
N GLN A 55 -5.35 8.89 -8.17
CA GLN A 55 -5.84 8.74 -9.56
C GLN A 55 -6.91 7.64 -9.70
N LEU A 56 -6.80 6.59 -8.89
CA LEU A 56 -7.75 5.47 -8.86
C LEU A 56 -9.00 5.77 -8.01
N GLY A 57 -9.03 6.90 -7.28
CA GLY A 57 -10.13 7.25 -6.38
C GLY A 57 -10.22 6.37 -5.13
N CYS A 58 -9.13 5.69 -4.75
CA CYS A 58 -9.04 4.88 -3.54
C CYS A 58 -8.26 5.56 -2.39
N ASN A 59 -7.86 6.83 -2.57
CA ASN A 59 -7.35 7.68 -1.50
C ASN A 59 -8.49 8.57 -0.95
N PRO A 60 -8.95 8.37 0.30
CA PRO A 60 -10.03 9.16 0.90
C PRO A 60 -9.58 10.53 1.44
N GLY A 61 -8.28 10.85 1.34
CA GLY A 61 -7.66 11.98 2.03
C GLY A 61 -7.14 11.58 3.42
N GLY A 62 -6.95 12.57 4.29
CA GLY A 62 -6.38 12.38 5.62
C GLY A 62 -4.85 12.21 5.63
N GLU A 63 -4.35 11.70 6.74
CA GLU A 63 -2.96 11.27 6.90
C GLU A 63 -2.78 9.89 6.26
N CYS A 64 -1.60 9.65 5.68
CA CYS A 64 -1.31 8.40 4.99
C CYS A 64 0.05 7.84 5.43
N MET A 65 0.04 6.56 5.79
CA MET A 65 1.24 5.75 5.94
C MET A 65 1.25 4.68 4.87
N GLY A 66 2.44 4.25 4.45
CA GLY A 66 2.55 3.20 3.47
C GLY A 66 3.86 2.44 3.51
N HIS A 67 3.77 1.15 3.20
CA HIS A 67 4.88 0.21 3.20
C HIS A 67 4.89 -0.62 1.91
N PRO A 68 6.07 -0.88 1.32
CA PRO A 68 6.16 -1.81 0.21
C PRO A 68 5.85 -3.22 0.70
N VAL A 69 5.03 -3.95 -0.05
CA VAL A 69 4.74 -5.36 0.19
C VAL A 69 5.97 -6.19 -0.19
N PRO A 70 6.44 -7.08 0.70
CA PRO A 70 7.49 -8.04 0.39
C PRO A 70 7.17 -8.92 -0.83
N ILE A 71 8.15 -9.12 -1.71
CA ILE A 71 7.96 -9.86 -2.99
C ILE A 71 7.57 -11.32 -2.75
N ASP A 72 8.03 -11.91 -1.64
CA ASP A 72 7.78 -13.29 -1.24
C ASP A 72 6.36 -13.54 -0.71
N MET A 73 5.59 -12.49 -0.40
CA MET A 73 4.16 -12.60 -0.05
C MET A 73 3.24 -12.83 -1.27
N GLY A 74 3.78 -12.72 -2.49
CA GLY A 74 2.99 -12.84 -3.71
C GLY A 74 2.03 -11.67 -3.92
N ASP A 75 1.02 -11.87 -4.79
CA ASP A 75 0.06 -10.81 -5.06
C ASP A 75 -1.04 -10.73 -3.96
N PRO A 76 -1.45 -9.52 -3.55
CA PRO A 76 -2.53 -9.30 -2.58
C PRO A 76 -3.88 -9.82 -3.04
N PRO A 77 -4.88 -9.98 -2.15
CA PRO A 77 -6.24 -10.34 -2.55
C PRO A 77 -6.81 -9.34 -3.57
N GLU A 78 -7.47 -9.84 -4.62
CA GLU A 78 -8.07 -9.00 -5.66
C GLU A 78 -9.08 -7.99 -5.08
N ALA A 79 -9.74 -8.34 -3.97
CA ALA A 79 -10.65 -7.47 -3.24
C ALA A 79 -9.99 -6.18 -2.71
N MET A 80 -8.68 -6.21 -2.42
CA MET A 80 -7.94 -5.05 -1.89
C MET A 80 -7.18 -4.26 -2.98
N ARG A 81 -6.96 -4.86 -4.15
CA ARG A 81 -6.19 -4.24 -5.23
C ARG A 81 -6.91 -3.03 -5.79
N ASN A 82 -6.24 -1.87 -5.80
CA ASN A 82 -6.70 -0.62 -6.42
C ASN A 82 -8.06 -0.15 -5.88
N LYS A 83 -8.39 -0.49 -4.64
CA LYS A 83 -9.67 -0.19 -3.99
C LYS A 83 -9.42 0.22 -2.54
N LEU A 84 -10.26 1.12 -2.04
CA LEU A 84 -10.30 1.43 -0.62
C LEU A 84 -11.16 0.38 0.08
N VAL A 85 -10.57 -0.38 0.99
CA VAL A 85 -11.29 -1.23 1.93
C VAL A 85 -11.40 -0.46 3.23
N ALA A 86 -12.60 0.02 3.55
CA ALA A 86 -12.85 0.84 4.74
C ALA A 86 -13.35 0.04 5.95
N ASP A 87 -13.92 -1.15 5.72
CA ASP A 87 -14.41 -2.00 6.79
C ASP A 87 -13.26 -2.73 7.47
N LYS A 88 -13.08 -2.49 8.77
CA LYS A 88 -11.97 -3.07 9.55
C LYS A 88 -12.00 -4.60 9.58
N ALA A 89 -13.17 -5.21 9.73
CA ALA A 89 -13.28 -6.66 9.78
C ALA A 89 -12.94 -7.29 8.42
N GLU A 90 -13.31 -6.62 7.33
CA GLU A 90 -12.91 -7.03 5.97
C GLU A 90 -11.40 -6.90 5.74
N ILE A 91 -10.77 -5.82 6.22
CA ILE A 91 -9.30 -5.66 6.16
C ILE A 91 -8.63 -6.82 6.90
N GLU A 92 -9.05 -7.10 8.13
CA GLU A 92 -8.50 -8.19 8.96
C GLU A 92 -8.65 -9.54 8.25
N ARG A 93 -9.85 -9.86 7.76
CA ARG A 93 -10.14 -11.13 7.06
C ARG A 93 -9.29 -11.31 5.81
N LEU A 94 -9.21 -10.28 4.95
CA LEU A 94 -8.45 -10.36 3.70
C LEU A 94 -6.95 -10.44 3.95
N THR A 95 -6.46 -9.78 5.00
CA THR A 95 -5.05 -9.84 5.40
C THR A 95 -4.72 -11.23 5.92
N GLU A 96 -5.54 -11.77 6.83
CA GLU A 96 -5.36 -13.12 7.39
C GLU A 96 -5.39 -14.20 6.29
N GLU A 97 -6.34 -14.11 5.36
CA GLU A 97 -6.41 -15.01 4.20
C GLU A 97 -5.14 -14.95 3.35
N TRP A 98 -4.57 -13.75 3.17
CA TRP A 98 -3.38 -13.56 2.34
C TRP A 98 -2.09 -13.98 3.02
N THR A 99 -1.91 -13.64 4.30
CA THR A 99 -0.68 -13.93 5.06
C THR A 99 -0.68 -15.32 5.66
N GLY A 100 -1.86 -15.96 5.78
CA GLY A 100 -2.03 -17.26 6.42
C GLY A 100 -1.86 -17.22 7.94
N ASP A 101 -2.28 -18.32 8.59
CA ASP A 101 -2.41 -18.55 10.04
C ASP A 101 -1.05 -18.65 10.80
N GLY A 102 0.00 -17.97 10.31
CA GLY A 102 1.33 -18.08 10.91
C GLY A 102 2.44 -17.20 10.35
N CYS A 103 2.14 -16.21 9.49
CA CYS A 103 3.18 -15.31 8.98
C CYS A 103 3.23 -13.95 9.68
N MET A 104 2.09 -13.36 10.08
CA MET A 104 2.05 -12.19 10.97
C MET A 104 0.70 -12.11 11.71
N THR A 105 0.74 -12.03 13.04
CA THR A 105 -0.42 -11.70 13.87
C THR A 105 -0.84 -10.23 13.67
N ALA A 106 -2.07 -9.85 14.02
CA ALA A 106 -2.52 -8.45 13.97
C ALA A 106 -1.59 -7.47 14.74
N GLY A 107 -0.91 -7.96 15.79
CA GLY A 107 0.12 -7.18 16.51
C GLY A 107 1.45 -7.07 15.75
N GLU A 108 1.79 -8.06 14.92
CA GLU A 108 2.94 -7.97 14.00
C GLU A 108 2.62 -7.11 12.77
N ALA A 109 1.35 -7.06 12.34
CA ALA A 109 0.89 -6.09 11.36
C ALA A 109 0.99 -4.65 11.88
N GLU A 110 0.66 -4.36 13.15
CA GLU A 110 0.94 -3.05 13.78
C GLU A 110 2.45 -2.77 13.85
N VAL A 111 3.27 -3.76 14.22
CA VAL A 111 4.74 -3.60 14.30
C VAL A 111 5.41 -3.46 12.92
N ALA A 112 4.83 -4.07 11.89
CA ALA A 112 5.23 -3.93 10.48
C ALA A 112 4.62 -2.68 9.80
N GLY A 113 3.75 -1.93 10.49
CA GLY A 113 3.11 -0.71 9.99
C GLY A 113 1.96 -0.94 9.00
N LEU A 114 1.39 -2.15 8.98
CA LEU A 114 0.26 -2.54 8.13
C LEU A 114 -1.11 -2.28 8.80
N LEU A 115 -1.17 -2.11 10.12
CA LEU A 115 -2.37 -1.68 10.87
C LEU A 115 -2.00 -0.58 11.87
#